data_AF-A0AAU7NV34-F1
#
_entry.id   AF-A0AAU7NV34-F1
#
_cell.length_a   1.000
_cell.length_b   1.000
_cell.length_c   1.000
_cell.angle_alpha   90.00
_cell.angle_beta   90.00
_cell.angle_gamma   90.00
#
_symmetry.space_group_name_H-M   'P 1'
#
loop_
_entity.id
_entity.type
_entity.pdbx_description
1 polymer ?
#
loop_
_entity_poly.entity_id
_entity_poly.type
_entity_poly.pdbx_seq_one_letter_code
_entity_poly.pdbx_strand_id
1 'polypeptide(L)'
;MAKKIEAYIKLQIKAGEANPSPPVGPALGQRGVNIMEFCKAFNAKTQDVEKGLPIPVVITVYNDKSFTFITKTPPASILLMKAAGIKKGSSTPNSAKVGSVTRAQLEEIANTKMEDLNAADLEAAVRIIEGSARSMGLTVEGA
;
A
#
# COMPACT_ATOMS: atom_id res chain seq x y z
N MET A 1 -2.57 -25.85 13.51
CA MET A 1 -1.15 -26.31 13.46
C MET A 1 -0.41 -25.44 12.46
N ALA A 2 0.61 -24.70 12.90
CA ALA A 2 1.28 -23.71 12.06
C ALA A 2 2.26 -24.39 11.10
N LYS A 3 2.02 -24.28 9.79
CA LYS A 3 2.97 -24.72 8.76
C LYS A 3 4.31 -23.98 8.95
N LYS A 4 5.43 -24.70 8.87
CA LYS A 4 6.77 -24.10 9.01
C LYS A 4 7.02 -23.12 7.87
N ILE A 5 7.25 -21.87 8.24
CA ILE A 5 7.54 -20.77 7.31
C ILE A 5 9.00 -20.89 6.88
N GLU A 6 9.22 -20.90 5.57
CA GLU A 6 10.55 -20.98 4.97
C GLU A 6 11.14 -19.59 4.74
N ALA A 7 10.32 -18.64 4.25
CA ALA A 7 10.74 -17.27 4.01
C ALA A 7 9.55 -16.30 3.99
N TYR A 8 9.85 -15.04 4.32
CA TYR A 8 8.96 -13.90 4.07
C TYR A 8 9.53 -13.06 2.92
N ILE A 9 8.70 -12.79 1.93
CA ILE A 9 9.02 -11.95 0.78
C ILE A 9 8.13 -10.71 0.85
N LYS A 10 8.73 -9.53 0.87
CA LYS A 10 8.00 -8.25 0.83
C LYS A 10 8.22 -7.64 -0.54
N LEU A 11 7.15 -7.49 -1.31
CA LEU A 11 7.19 -6.89 -2.64
C LEU A 11 6.19 -5.74 -2.72
N GLN A 12 6.43 -4.84 -3.66
CA GLN A 12 5.52 -3.73 -3.96
C GLN A 12 5.10 -3.85 -5.41
N ILE A 13 3.80 -3.99 -5.65
CA ILE A 13 3.24 -4.31 -6.97
C ILE A 13 2.12 -3.32 -7.27
N LYS A 14 2.04 -2.84 -8.51
CA LYS A 14 0.96 -1.95 -8.92
C LYS A 14 -0.36 -2.73 -8.97
N ALA A 15 -1.39 -2.17 -8.35
CA ALA A 15 -2.76 -2.69 -8.34
C ALA A 15 -3.27 -2.91 -9.77
N GLY A 16 -3.84 -4.09 -10.05
CA GLY A 16 -4.39 -4.44 -11.36
C GLY A 16 -3.36 -4.62 -12.50
N GLU A 17 -2.07 -4.41 -12.26
CA GLU A 17 -0.97 -4.60 -13.20
C GLU A 17 0.13 -5.51 -12.61
N ALA A 18 -0.26 -6.61 -11.95
CA ALA A 18 0.72 -7.61 -11.54
C ALA A 18 1.31 -8.34 -12.75
N ASN A 19 2.41 -7.79 -13.26
CA ASN A 19 3.20 -8.41 -14.33
C ASN A 19 4.39 -9.18 -13.74
N PRO A 20 4.83 -10.28 -14.36
CA PRO A 20 6.02 -11.05 -13.98
C PRO A 20 7.33 -10.31 -14.32
N SER A 21 7.35 -8.99 -14.13
CA SER A 21 8.45 -8.10 -14.45
C SER A 21 9.68 -8.42 -13.58
N PRO A 22 10.91 -8.01 -13.98
CA PRO A 22 12.17 -8.37 -13.32
C PRO A 22 12.27 -8.13 -11.80
N PRO A 23 11.54 -7.22 -11.14
CA PRO A 23 11.58 -7.16 -9.67
C PRO A 23 10.77 -8.27 -8.96
N VAL A 24 9.73 -8.80 -9.61
CA VAL A 24 8.78 -9.76 -8.99
C VAL A 24 9.11 -11.19 -9.41
N GLY A 25 9.44 -11.41 -10.69
CA GLY A 25 9.69 -12.72 -11.27
C GLY A 25 10.87 -13.47 -10.62
N PRO A 26 12.09 -12.89 -10.56
CA PRO A 26 13.24 -13.51 -9.92
C PRO A 26 13.06 -13.73 -8.42
N ALA A 27 12.46 -12.77 -7.70
CA ALA A 27 12.29 -12.85 -6.25
C ALA A 27 11.33 -14.00 -5.83
N LEU A 28 10.27 -14.23 -6.60
CA LEU A 28 9.31 -15.30 -6.35
C LEU A 28 9.73 -16.64 -6.97
N GLY A 29 10.31 -16.59 -8.17
CA GLY A 29 10.78 -17.78 -8.89
C GLY A 29 11.94 -18.48 -8.16
N GLN A 30 12.87 -17.74 -7.56
CA GLN A 30 13.95 -18.31 -6.73
C GLN A 30 13.44 -19.11 -5.52
N ARG A 31 12.21 -18.85 -5.07
CA ARG A 31 11.58 -19.53 -3.92
C ARG A 31 10.52 -20.55 -4.32
N GLY A 32 10.42 -20.87 -5.62
CA GLY A 32 9.50 -21.89 -6.13
C GLY A 32 8.03 -21.49 -6.07
N VAL A 33 7.71 -20.19 -5.95
CA VAL A 33 6.34 -19.68 -5.94
C VAL A 33 5.81 -19.56 -7.37
N ASN A 34 4.57 -19.98 -7.60
CA ASN A 34 3.93 -19.92 -8.90
C ASN A 34 3.54 -18.47 -9.26
N ILE A 35 4.40 -17.81 -10.05
CA ILE A 35 4.29 -16.37 -10.37
C ILE A 35 2.95 -16.04 -11.06
N MET A 36 2.49 -16.89 -11.98
CA MET A 36 1.23 -16.66 -12.70
C MET A 36 0.00 -16.75 -11.79
N GLU A 37 0.00 -17.71 -10.87
CA GLU A 37 -1.08 -17.89 -9.90
C GLU A 37 -1.13 -16.73 -8.91
N PHE A 38 0.04 -16.31 -8.44
CA PHE A 38 0.18 -15.13 -7.60
C PHE A 38 -0.30 -13.85 -8.32
N CYS A 39 0.11 -13.61 -9.56
CA CYS A 39 -0.34 -12.44 -10.33
C CYS A 39 -1.86 -12.43 -10.53
N LYS A 40 -2.48 -13.59 -10.82
CA LYS A 40 -3.94 -13.70 -10.95
C LYS A 40 -4.65 -13.44 -9.62
N ALA A 41 -4.20 -14.07 -8.55
CA ALA A 41 -4.81 -13.90 -7.23
C ALA A 41 -4.62 -12.49 -6.68
N PHE A 42 -3.48 -11.86 -6.95
CA PHE A 42 -3.21 -10.46 -6.61
C PHE A 42 -4.10 -9.51 -7.42
N ASN A 43 -4.21 -9.71 -8.74
CA ASN A 43 -5.08 -8.88 -9.57
C ASN A 43 -6.56 -9.01 -9.14
N ALA A 44 -7.02 -10.21 -8.77
CA ALA A 44 -8.36 -10.43 -8.24
C ALA A 44 -8.59 -9.69 -6.90
N LYS A 45 -7.63 -9.74 -5.96
CA LYS A 45 -7.73 -9.00 -4.70
C LYS A 45 -7.54 -7.48 -4.84
N THR A 46 -6.90 -7.04 -5.91
CA THR A 46 -6.63 -5.61 -6.17
C THR A 46 -7.53 -5.03 -7.24
N GLN A 47 -8.58 -5.76 -7.64
CA GLN A 47 -9.61 -5.26 -8.56
C GLN A 47 -10.45 -4.14 -7.92
N ASP A 48 -10.70 -4.23 -6.61
CA ASP A 48 -11.43 -3.22 -5.84
C ASP A 48 -10.58 -1.98 -5.52
N VAL A 49 -9.25 -2.07 -5.65
CA VAL A 49 -8.34 -0.96 -5.40
C VAL A 49 -7.99 -0.26 -6.70
N GLU A 50 -7.90 1.07 -6.68
CA GLU A 50 -7.62 1.84 -7.89
C GLU A 50 -6.35 1.37 -8.62
N LYS A 51 -6.52 1.06 -9.91
CA LYS A 51 -5.47 0.54 -10.79
C LYS A 51 -4.27 1.49 -10.83
N GLY A 52 -3.07 0.93 -10.72
CA GLY A 52 -1.81 1.67 -10.77
C GLY A 52 -1.26 2.12 -9.41
N LEU A 53 -2.01 1.97 -8.31
CA LEU A 53 -1.48 2.24 -6.97
C LEU A 53 -0.50 1.14 -6.54
N PRO A 54 0.71 1.47 -6.05
CA PRO A 54 1.63 0.47 -5.55
C PRO A 54 1.12 -0.09 -4.22
N ILE A 55 0.77 -1.37 -4.21
CA ILE A 55 0.30 -2.11 -3.06
C ILE A 55 1.44 -2.97 -2.51
N PRO A 56 1.80 -2.80 -1.22
CA PRO A 56 2.74 -3.69 -0.56
C PRO A 56 2.07 -5.03 -0.27
N VAL A 57 2.75 -6.11 -0.66
CA VAL A 57 2.31 -7.48 -0.45
C VAL A 57 3.37 -8.24 0.34
N VAL A 58 2.91 -8.96 1.36
CA VAL A 58 3.76 -9.85 2.16
C VAL A 58 3.40 -11.27 1.78
N ILE A 59 4.37 -11.98 1.20
CA ILE A 59 4.22 -13.35 0.75
C ILE A 59 4.99 -14.24 1.72
N THR A 60 4.28 -15.18 2.32
CA THR A 60 4.83 -16.17 3.24
C THR A 60 4.94 -17.48 2.48
N VAL A 61 6.16 -17.96 2.29
CA VAL A 61 6.45 -19.24 1.63
C VAL A 61 6.60 -20.32 2.69
N TYR A 62 5.90 -21.44 2.53
CA TYR A 62 6.01 -22.60 3.40
C TYR A 62 6.88 -23.69 2.76
N ASN A 63 7.43 -24.58 3.59
CA ASN A 63 8.28 -25.69 3.13
C ASN A 63 7.59 -26.65 2.13
N ASP A 64 6.26 -26.72 2.15
CA ASP A 64 5.48 -27.54 1.21
C ASP A 64 5.33 -26.89 -0.18
N LYS A 65 6.10 -25.83 -0.48
CA LYS A 65 6.00 -24.99 -1.69
C LYS A 65 4.66 -24.26 -1.84
N SER A 66 3.78 -24.37 -0.86
CA SER A 66 2.60 -23.51 -0.74
C SER A 66 3.04 -22.10 -0.35
N PHE A 67 2.30 -21.11 -0.84
CA PHE A 67 2.48 -19.72 -0.45
C PHE A 67 1.15 -19.15 0.04
N THR A 68 1.22 -18.25 1.02
CA THR A 68 0.12 -17.36 1.37
C THR A 68 0.57 -15.93 1.13
N PHE A 69 -0.33 -15.08 0.68
CA PHE A 69 -0.01 -13.67 0.49
C PHE A 69 -1.08 -12.79 1.14
N ILE A 70 -0.59 -11.76 1.82
CA ILE A 70 -1.40 -10.73 2.46
C ILE A 70 -1.13 -9.45 1.69
N THR A 71 -2.13 -9.00 0.96
CA THR A 71 -2.17 -7.66 0.35
C THR A 71 -2.53 -6.67 1.45
N LYS A 72 -1.72 -5.64 1.61
CA LYS A 72 -2.05 -4.51 2.48
C LYS A 72 -2.69 -3.39 1.67
N THR A 73 -3.36 -2.47 2.34
CA THR A 73 -3.83 -1.24 1.69
C THR A 73 -2.67 -0.42 1.12
N PRO A 74 -2.94 0.35 0.05
CA PRO A 74 -1.95 1.26 -0.51
C PRO A 74 -1.43 2.25 0.55
N PRO A 75 -0.15 2.66 0.44
CA PRO A 75 0.45 3.61 1.37
C PRO A 75 -0.30 4.94 1.34
N ALA A 76 -0.57 5.49 2.53
CA ALA A 76 -1.26 6.77 2.67
C ALA A 76 -0.59 7.87 1.84
N SER A 77 0.74 7.81 1.71
CA SER A 77 1.53 8.72 0.89
C SER A 77 1.05 8.83 -0.56
N ILE A 78 0.69 7.72 -1.21
CA ILE A 78 0.26 7.77 -2.61
C ILE A 78 -1.19 8.27 -2.72
N LEU A 79 -2.07 7.86 -1.80
CA LEU A 79 -3.45 8.35 -1.75
C LEU A 79 -3.49 9.87 -1.53
N LEU A 80 -2.65 10.36 -0.62
CA LEU A 80 -2.49 11.78 -0.33
C LEU A 80 -1.86 12.55 -1.49
N MET A 81 -0.85 11.99 -2.16
CA MET A 81 -0.29 12.58 -3.38
C MET A 81 -1.36 12.74 -4.47
N LYS A 82 -2.24 11.75 -4.61
CA LYS A 82 -3.35 11.79 -5.56
C LYS A 82 -4.42 12.82 -5.16
N ALA A 83 -4.83 12.85 -3.89
CA ALA A 83 -5.79 13.83 -3.38
C ALA A 83 -5.29 15.27 -3.51
N ALA A 84 -3.98 15.49 -3.31
CA ALA A 84 -3.32 16.77 -3.51
C ALA A 84 -2.93 17.07 -4.99
N GLY A 85 -3.13 16.13 -5.91
CA GLY A 85 -2.78 16.28 -7.33
C GLY A 85 -1.28 16.37 -7.62
N ILE A 86 -0.41 15.94 -6.69
CA ILE A 86 1.05 16.02 -6.83
C ILE A 86 1.66 14.68 -7.23
N LYS A 87 2.72 14.71 -8.05
CA LYS A 87 3.45 13.50 -8.47
C LYS A 87 4.64 13.16 -7.57
N LYS A 88 5.12 14.11 -6.77
CA LYS A 88 6.29 13.95 -5.90
C LYS A 88 6.06 14.70 -4.59
N GLY A 89 6.34 14.04 -3.47
CA GLY A 89 6.31 14.68 -2.15
C GLY A 89 7.41 15.73 -1.99
N SER A 90 7.31 16.56 -0.95
CA SER A 90 8.31 17.59 -0.68
C SER A 90 9.66 16.97 -0.30
N SER A 91 10.74 17.48 -0.90
CA SER A 91 12.10 17.16 -0.46
C SER A 91 12.43 17.79 0.90
N THR A 92 11.68 18.82 1.33
CA THR A 92 11.82 19.48 2.64
C THR A 92 10.44 19.69 3.26
N PRO A 93 9.85 18.67 3.91
CA PRO A 93 8.47 18.69 4.41
C PRO A 93 8.14 19.88 5.31
N ASN A 94 9.13 20.36 6.08
CA ASN A 94 8.96 21.46 7.02
C ASN A 94 9.10 22.86 6.39
N SER A 95 9.70 22.98 5.20
CA SER A 95 10.04 24.28 4.58
C SER A 95 9.32 24.50 3.25
N ALA A 96 9.19 23.48 2.41
CA ALA A 96 8.49 23.55 1.14
C ALA A 96 7.18 22.75 1.20
N LYS A 97 6.06 23.46 1.29
CA LYS A 97 4.74 22.86 1.19
C LYS A 97 4.42 22.63 -0.29
N VAL A 98 4.14 21.38 -0.67
CA VAL A 98 3.96 20.98 -2.07
C VAL A 98 2.51 20.86 -2.50
N GLY A 99 1.57 20.99 -1.57
CA GLY A 99 0.13 20.98 -1.86
C GLY A 99 -0.69 21.12 -0.58
N SER A 100 -2.01 21.13 -0.74
CA SER A 100 -2.95 21.02 0.37
C SER A 100 -3.93 19.86 0.18
N VAL A 101 -4.44 19.36 1.31
CA VAL A 101 -5.49 18.35 1.38
C VAL A 101 -6.54 18.82 2.38
N THR A 102 -7.81 18.54 2.09
CA THR A 102 -8.92 18.91 2.98
C THR A 102 -9.25 17.79 3.94
N ARG A 103 -9.87 18.12 5.07
CA ARG A 103 -10.34 17.12 6.05
C ARG A 103 -11.27 16.07 5.44
N ALA A 104 -12.16 16.47 4.53
CA ALA A 104 -13.06 15.54 3.84
C ALA A 104 -12.30 14.48 3.03
N GLN A 105 -11.24 14.87 2.31
CA GLN A 105 -10.40 13.91 1.56
C GLN A 105 -9.65 12.97 2.51
N LEU A 106 -9.22 13.47 3.67
CA LEU A 106 -8.58 12.66 4.69
C LEU A 106 -9.54 11.63 5.29
N GLU A 107 -10.81 11.97 5.49
CA GLU A 107 -11.86 11.07 5.95
C GLU A 107 -12.18 9.97 4.94
N GLU A 108 -12.25 10.29 3.64
CA GLU A 108 -12.42 9.28 2.58
C GLU A 108 -11.23 8.32 2.50
N ILE A 109 -10.00 8.86 2.60
CA ILE A 109 -8.77 8.05 2.62
C ILE A 109 -8.71 7.19 3.88
N ALA A 110 -9.08 7.75 5.04
CA ALA A 110 -9.09 7.06 6.33
C ALA A 110 -10.10 5.91 6.33
N ASN A 111 -11.32 6.12 5.83
CA ASN A 111 -12.33 5.07 5.67
C ASN A 111 -11.84 3.94 4.78
N THR A 112 -11.28 4.28 3.62
CA THR A 112 -10.72 3.28 2.69
C THR A 112 -9.57 2.48 3.31
N LYS A 113 -8.78 3.13 4.18
CA LYS A 113 -7.63 2.52 4.84
C LYS A 113 -7.96 1.90 6.21
N MET A 114 -9.20 2.05 6.68
CA MET A 114 -9.61 1.71 8.05
C MET A 114 -9.36 0.24 8.37
N GLU A 115 -9.56 -0.65 7.39
CA GLU A 115 -9.37 -2.10 7.54
C GLU A 115 -7.91 -2.51 7.80
N ASP A 116 -6.94 -1.68 7.40
CA ASP A 116 -5.50 -1.91 7.59
C ASP A 116 -4.88 -0.98 8.64
N LEU A 117 -5.64 0.02 9.11
CA LEU A 117 -5.23 0.93 10.16
C LEU A 117 -5.51 0.30 11.52
N ASN A 118 -4.52 0.32 12.41
CA ASN A 118 -4.74 0.06 13.84
C ASN A 118 -5.37 1.27 14.54
N ALA A 119 -6.36 1.91 13.91
CA ALA A 119 -7.08 3.02 14.49
C ALA A 119 -8.28 2.49 15.30
N ALA A 120 -8.46 3.00 16.51
CA ALA A 120 -9.59 2.63 17.36
C ALA A 120 -10.91 3.28 16.87
N ASP A 121 -10.80 4.42 16.19
CA ASP A 121 -11.90 5.28 15.78
C ASP A 121 -11.54 6.03 14.48
N LEU A 122 -12.56 6.54 13.81
CA LEU A 122 -12.43 7.24 12.53
C LEU A 122 -11.60 8.52 12.67
N GLU A 123 -11.70 9.22 13.79
CA GLU A 123 -10.87 10.41 14.06
C GLU A 123 -9.38 10.06 14.26
N ALA A 124 -9.08 8.96 14.94
CA ALA A 124 -7.72 8.45 15.07
C ALA A 124 -7.16 8.03 13.70
N ALA A 125 -7.98 7.41 12.85
CA ALA A 125 -7.61 7.09 11.47
C ALA A 125 -7.26 8.36 10.69
N VAL A 126 -8.12 9.40 10.75
CA VAL A 126 -7.88 10.70 10.12
C VAL A 126 -6.58 11.32 10.64
N ARG A 127 -6.33 11.33 11.95
CA ARG A 127 -5.08 11.83 12.54
C ARG A 127 -3.82 11.12 12.05
N ILE A 128 -3.89 9.80 11.82
CA ILE A 128 -2.77 9.03 11.27
C ILE A 128 -2.49 9.46 9.83
N ILE A 129 -3.54 9.68 9.03
CA ILE A 129 -3.41 10.18 7.66
C ILE A 129 -2.91 11.64 7.66
N GLU A 130 -3.40 12.50 8.55
CA GLU A 130 -2.92 13.88 8.72
C GLU A 130 -1.43 13.93 9.05
N GLY A 131 -0.97 13.10 9.99
CA GLY A 131 0.46 12.98 10.30
C GLY A 131 1.28 12.57 9.08
N SER A 132 0.74 11.64 8.28
CA SER A 132 1.36 11.22 7.02
C SER A 132 1.40 12.36 5.98
N ALA A 133 0.34 13.16 5.88
CA ALA A 133 0.28 14.32 4.99
C ALA A 133 1.30 15.38 5.37
N ARG A 134 1.41 15.70 6.67
CA ARG A 134 2.40 16.65 7.20
C ARG A 134 3.83 16.18 6.95
N SER A 135 4.11 14.89 7.13
CA SER A 135 5.44 14.33 6.86
C SER A 135 5.84 14.38 5.37
N MET A 136 4.90 14.57 4.45
CA MET A 136 5.16 14.76 3.03
C MET A 136 5.21 16.23 2.59
N GLY A 137 4.98 17.16 3.51
CA GLY A 137 4.88 18.59 3.20
C GLY A 137 3.54 18.98 2.57
N LEU A 138 2.46 18.25 2.86
CA LEU A 138 1.10 18.69 2.53
C LEU A 138 0.54 19.53 3.66
N THR A 139 -0.15 20.61 3.32
CA THR A 139 -0.92 21.42 4.28
C THR A 139 -2.30 20.81 4.44
N VAL A 140 -2.66 20.45 5.67
CA VAL A 140 -4.04 20.07 5.97
C VAL A 140 -4.83 21.36 6.19
N GLU A 141 -5.77 21.65 5.29
CA GLU A 141 -6.70 22.77 5.44
C GLU A 141 -7.92 22.28 6.23
N GLY A 142 -8.14 22.87 7.42
CA GLY A 142 -9.24 22.53 8.33
C GLY A 142 -8.85 21.84 9.64
N ALA A 143 -7.56 21.90 10.03
CA ALA A 143 -7.08 21.52 11.36
C ALA A 143 -7.23 22.67 12.38
#